data_AF-A0A5C6PH62-F1
#
_entry.id   AF-A0A5C6PH62-F1
#
_cell.length_a   1.000
_cell.length_b   1.000
_cell.length_c   1.000
_cell.angle_alpha   90.00
_cell.angle_beta   90.00
_cell.angle_gamma   90.00
#
_symmetry.space_group_name_H-M   'P 1'
#
loop_
_entity.id
_entity.type
_entity.pdbx_description
1 polymer ?
#
loop_
_entity_poly.entity_id
_entity_poly.type
_entity_poly.pdbx_seq_one_letter_code
_entity_poly.pdbx_strand_id
1 'polypeptide(L)' 'MSFLRRVAGLSLRDRVRSSAIREALGVEPLLLHVERSQMRWLGHLVRMPPGEVFRACPSGCCARDPTPDKR' A
#
# COMPACT_ATOMS: atom_id res chain seq x y z
N MET A 1 -2.44 -1.97 -9.97
CA MET A 1 -3.90 -2.17 -10.23
C MET A 1 -4.16 -2.73 -11.64
N SER A 2 -3.31 -3.64 -12.13
CA SER A 2 -3.47 -4.25 -13.46
C SER A 2 -4.63 -5.23 -13.52
N PHE A 3 -4.88 -5.99 -12.43
CA PHE A 3 -5.99 -6.93 -12.33
C PHE A 3 -7.36 -6.24 -12.42
N LEU A 4 -7.64 -5.27 -11.55
CA LEU A 4 -8.91 -4.52 -11.58
C LEU A 4 -9.12 -3.77 -12.90
N ARG A 5 -8.02 -3.27 -13.51
CA ARG A 5 -8.07 -2.68 -14.85
C ARG A 5 -8.50 -3.69 -15.92
N ARG A 6 -7.94 -4.90 -15.94
CA ARG A 6 -8.34 -5.95 -16.88
C ARG A 6 -9.80 -6.37 -16.66
N VAL A 7 -10.23 -6.55 -15.41
CA VAL A 7 -11.63 -6.88 -15.09
C VAL A 7 -12.58 -5.78 -15.58
N ALA A 8 -12.18 -4.52 -15.45
CA ALA A 8 -12.95 -3.37 -15.94
C ALA A 8 -12.78 -3.11 -17.46
N GLY A 9 -12.00 -3.90 -18.20
CA GLY A 9 -11.71 -3.67 -19.62
C GLY A 9 -10.88 -2.41 -19.91
N LEU A 10 -10.19 -1.87 -18.90
CA LEU A 10 -9.42 -0.63 -18.99
C LEU A 10 -7.93 -0.89 -19.22
N SER A 11 -7.35 -0.09 -20.10
CA SER A 11 -5.93 -0.03 -20.38
C SER A 11 -5.24 1.04 -19.51
N LEU A 12 -3.90 1.13 -19.62
CA LEU A 12 -3.15 2.25 -19.05
C LEU A 12 -3.32 3.54 -19.84
N ARG A 13 -3.67 3.46 -21.13
CA ARG A 13 -3.85 4.62 -22.01
C ARG A 13 -5.10 5.42 -21.67
N ASP A 14 -6.09 4.78 -21.06
CA ASP A 14 -7.34 5.43 -20.66
C ASP A 14 -7.13 6.41 -19.50
N ARG A 15 -5.97 6.37 -18.81
CA ARG A 15 -5.59 7.27 -17.71
C ARG A 15 -6.64 7.41 -16.59
N VAL A 16 -7.59 6.48 -16.53
CA VAL A 16 -8.63 6.41 -15.50
C VAL A 16 -7.97 6.24 -14.14
N ARG A 17 -8.41 7.02 -13.16
CA ARG A 17 -7.90 6.94 -11.79
C ARG A 17 -8.28 5.60 -11.16
N SER A 18 -7.34 5.00 -10.42
CA SER A 18 -7.58 3.72 -9.76
C SER A 18 -8.71 3.77 -8.72
N SER A 19 -9.03 4.95 -8.17
CA SER A 19 -10.19 5.14 -7.29
C SER A 19 -11.50 4.94 -8.03
N ALA A 20 -11.65 5.56 -9.20
CA ALA A 20 -12.84 5.41 -10.06
C ALA A 20 -13.04 3.95 -10.51
N ILE A 21 -11.95 3.21 -10.75
CA ILE A 21 -12.02 1.78 -11.08
C ILE A 21 -12.56 0.95 -9.91
N ARG A 22 -12.18 1.28 -8.67
CA ARG A 22 -12.66 0.57 -7.47
C ARG A 22 -14.12 0.86 -7.20
N GLU A 23 -14.50 2.13 -7.32
CA GLU A 23 -15.88 2.58 -7.19
C GLU A 23 -16.80 1.90 -8.21
N ALA A 24 -16.39 1.86 -9.48
CA ALA A 24 -17.14 1.19 -10.55
C ALA A 24 -17.28 -0.33 -10.34
N LEU A 25 -16.30 -0.97 -9.69
CA LEU A 25 -16.33 -2.41 -9.40
C LEU A 25 -16.97 -2.74 -8.04
N GLY A 26 -17.51 -1.75 -7.32
CA GLY A 26 -18.06 -1.96 -5.97
C GLY A 26 -17.02 -2.44 -4.96
N VAL A 27 -15.73 -2.26 -5.27
CA VAL A 27 -14.63 -2.59 -4.37
C VAL A 27 -14.53 -1.47 -3.35
N GLU A 28 -14.55 -1.86 -2.07
CA GLU A 28 -14.43 -0.92 -0.95
C GLU A 28 -13.36 0.14 -1.25
N PRO A 29 -13.72 1.44 -1.21
CA PRO A 29 -12.79 2.53 -1.47
C PRO A 29 -11.53 2.37 -0.64
N LEU A 30 -10.38 2.60 -1.28
CA LEU A 30 -9.08 2.51 -0.59
C LEU A 30 -9.07 3.35 0.69
N LEU A 31 -9.76 4.49 0.68
CA LEU A 31 -9.90 5.36 1.84
C LEU A 31 -10.52 4.63 3.05
N LEU A 32 -11.66 3.97 2.89
CA LEU A 32 -12.30 3.24 3.99
C LEU A 32 -11.42 2.10 4.52
N HIS A 33 -10.69 1.41 3.63
CA HIS A 33 -9.76 0.36 4.03
C HIS A 33 -8.54 0.91 4.78
N VAL A 34 -7.98 2.03 4.28
CA VAL A 34 -6.83 2.71 4.87
C VAL A 34 -7.23 3.32 6.22
N GLU A 35 -8.36 4.00 6.32
CA GLU A 35 -8.89 4.56 7.56
C GLU A 35 -9.13 3.47 8.60
N ARG A 36 -9.77 2.33 8.24
CA ARG A 36 -9.92 1.20 9.16
C ARG A 36 -8.57 0.63 9.61
N SER A 37 -7.60 0.55 8.71
CA SER A 37 -6.26 0.06 9.03
C SER A 37 -5.50 1.05 9.93
N GLN A 38 -5.63 2.35 9.68
CA GLN A 38 -5.07 3.41 10.52
C GLN A 38 -5.69 3.40 11.90
N MET A 39 -7.01 3.25 12.02
CA MET A 39 -7.70 3.15 13.31
C MET A 39 -7.29 1.91 14.09
N ARG A 40 -7.12 0.76 13.43
CA ARG A 40 -6.56 -0.45 14.05
C ARG A 40 -5.14 -0.23 14.54
N TRP A 41 -4.29 0.40 13.72
CA TRP A 41 -2.92 0.72 14.06
C TRP A 41 -2.82 1.75 15.20
N LEU A 42 -3.68 2.76 15.23
CA LEU A 42 -3.81 3.71 16.33
C LEU A 42 -4.19 2.99 17.62
N GLY A 43 -5.13 2.06 17.55
CA GLY A 43 -5.47 1.21 18.69
C GLY A 43 -4.31 0.34 19.16
N HIS A 44 -3.35 -0.01 18.29
CA HIS A 44 -2.12 -0.68 18.67
C HIS A 44 -1.14 0.28 19.34
N LEU A 45 -0.94 1.49 18.79
CA LEU A 45 -0.11 2.53 19.40
C LEU A 45 -0.56 2.90 20.81
N VAL A 46 -1.86 3.07 21.03
CA VAL A 46 -2.42 3.43 22.35
C VAL A 46 -2.18 2.32 23.39
N ARG A 47 -2.08 1.07 22.95
CA ARG A 47 -1.80 -0.10 23.81
C ARG A 47 -0.30 -0.33 24.03
N MET A 48 0.55 0.31 23.24
CA MET A 48 2.00 0.14 23.30
C MET A 48 2.59 1.02 24.41
N PRO A 49 3.48 0.49 25.28
CA PRO A 49 4.11 1.29 26.33
C PRO A 49 5.04 2.36 25.74
N PRO A 50 5.14 3.54 26.39
CA PRO A 50 6.00 4.62 25.91
C PRO A 50 7.47 4.17 25.93
N GLY A 51 8.11 4.12 24.75
CA GLY A 51 9.51 3.71 24.57
C GLY A 51 9.75 2.59 23.55
N GLU A 52 8.71 1.86 23.12
CA GLU A 52 8.81 0.85 22.06
C GLU A 52 8.62 1.43 20.65
N VAL A 53 7.81 2.49 20.53
CA VAL A 53 7.47 3.15 19.25
C VAL A 53 8.69 3.75 18.54
N PHE A 54 9.70 4.18 19.31
CA PHE A 54 10.92 4.82 18.80
C PHE A 54 12.09 3.84 18.59
N ARG A 55 11.96 2.57 19.06
CA ARG A 55 12.99 1.53 18.84
C ARG A 55 12.97 0.93 17.44
N ALA A 56 11.91 1.17 16.67
CA ALA A 56 11.91 0.92 15.24
C ALA A 56 12.64 2.08 14.52
N CYS A 57 13.95 2.21 14.73
CA CYS A 57 14.72 3.22 14.00
C CYS A 57 14.82 2.82 12.50
N PRO A 58 14.66 3.77 11.56
CA PRO A 58 14.31 3.54 10.16
C PRO A 58 15.53 3.63 9.23
N SER A 59 16.63 2.95 9.57
CA SER A 59 17.89 3.07 8.82
C SER A 59 18.12 1.87 7.88
N GLY A 60 17.67 2.02 6.63
CA GLY A 60 18.55 1.88 5.47
C GLY A 60 19.31 0.57 5.23
N CYS A 61 18.65 -0.57 5.09
CA CYS A 61 19.25 -1.77 4.49
C CYS A 61 18.33 -2.39 3.44
N CYS A 62 18.15 -1.69 2.32
CA CYS A 62 17.81 -2.31 1.05
C CYS A 62 18.84 -1.84 0.03
N ALA A 63 20.10 -2.24 0.23
CA ALA A 63 21.00 -2.36 -0.90
C ALA A 63 20.41 -3.49 -1.76
N ARG A 64 19.73 -3.14 -2.86
CA ARG A 64 19.57 -4.09 -3.95
C ARG A 64 20.98 -4.35 -4.45
N ASP A 65 21.54 -5.52 -4.17
CA ASP A 65 22.70 -6.02 -4.89
C ASP A 65 22.34 -6.03 -6.39
N PRO A 66 23.02 -5.25 -7.24
CA PRO A 66 23.06 -5.56 -8.65
C PRO A 66 24.02 -6.75 -8.81
N THR A 67 23.46 -7.90 -9.17
CA THR A 67 24.21 -9.10 -9.56
C THR A 67 25.45 -8.75 -10.39
N PRO A 68 26.64 -9.33 -10.12
CA PRO A 68 27.74 -9.20 -11.04
C PRO A 68 27.44 -10.06 -12.26
N ASP A 69 27.24 -9.39 -13.39
CA ASP A 69 27.26 -9.97 -14.72
C ASP A 69 28.52 -10.85 -14.87
N LYS A 70 28.33 -12.16 -15.02
CA LYS A 70 29.42 -13.09 -15.33
C LYS A 70 29.40 -13.35 -16.84
N ARG A 71 30.43 -12.77 -17.45
CA ARG A 71 31.02 -13.05 -18.75
C ARG A 71 31.11 -14.54 -19.09
#